data_AF-A0A815ATI6-F1
#
_entry.id   AF-A0A815ATI6-F1
#
_cell.length_a   1.000
_cell.length_b   1.000
_cell.length_c   1.000
_cell.angle_alpha   90.00
_cell.angle_beta   90.00
_cell.angle_gamma   90.00
#
_symmetry.space_group_name_H-M   'P 1'
#
loop_
_entity.id
_entity.type
_entity.pdbx_description
1 polymer ?
#
loop_
_entity_poly.entity_id
_entity_poly.type
_entity_poly.pdbx_seq_one_letter_code
_entity_poly.pdbx_strand_id
1 'polypeptide(L)'
;MGDHLMMCGNKTDQCPNCRQFIRRAIFAYHYENNCANPDVPTRDNEPNQKAQDTTRSQQFNDSNDNAFIPCEYCNQGIQWHLYDNHTKACREEYYKQLQEKTRRSNQQPAPATTAQCVYCRSLRSLEGLAYHQEQCNDATQLADQERFVTEMTITLQTPSNRENAILQRSNSEIRETILCPFCNCECDRDNLEAHRRICLENPNKIEKKRPKSFNGSFNQYLNRVHEDDQSLDATQILCKSCKEWIEWQSFEQHTNFCTEQKSKQEQQQQPLSFTHQYNDNRFGRCKYCNEQYMLYMLSFHETYCSKPGTNLDAKQDPDRRQQQSRSIYNNNRFGRCKYCNAKRSIDLLATHENLCQNPYINFRVKQDREPKRQQQSKFIR
;
A
#
# COMPACT_ATOMS: atom_id res chain seq x y z
N MET A 1 3.75 -35.09 24.64
CA MET A 1 3.31 -33.68 24.60
C MET A 1 4.21 -32.77 23.73
N GLY A 2 5.38 -33.21 23.22
CA GLY A 2 6.29 -32.34 22.46
C GLY A 2 5.89 -32.01 21.01
N ASP A 3 5.15 -32.89 20.32
CA ASP A 3 4.92 -32.71 18.88
C ASP A 3 3.87 -31.64 18.51
N HIS A 4 2.93 -31.34 19.41
CA HIS A 4 1.94 -30.29 19.17
C HIS A 4 2.56 -28.89 19.17
N LEU A 5 3.58 -28.66 20.01
CA LEU A 5 4.32 -27.40 20.08
C LEU A 5 5.07 -27.09 18.77
N MET A 6 5.58 -28.10 18.08
CA MET A 6 6.31 -27.93 16.81
C MET A 6 5.38 -27.59 15.64
N MET A 7 4.15 -28.12 15.63
CA MET A 7 3.16 -27.87 14.57
C MET A 7 2.32 -26.60 14.83
N CYS A 8 2.00 -26.30 16.09
CA CYS A 8 1.13 -25.19 16.46
C CYS A 8 1.84 -23.97 17.07
N GLY A 9 3.16 -24.05 17.36
CA GLY A 9 3.91 -23.01 18.07
C GLY A 9 3.92 -21.62 17.41
N ASN A 10 3.59 -21.52 16.12
CA ASN A 10 3.43 -20.22 15.45
C ASN A 10 2.05 -19.56 15.70
N LYS A 11 1.06 -20.29 16.21
CA LYS A 11 -0.32 -19.84 16.33
C LYS A 11 -0.87 -19.89 17.76
N THR A 12 -0.16 -20.50 18.70
CA THR A 12 -0.56 -20.57 20.10
C THR A 12 0.55 -20.03 21.01
N ASP A 13 0.17 -19.29 22.03
CA ASP A 13 1.04 -18.83 23.12
C ASP A 13 0.56 -19.47 24.43
N GLN A 14 1.51 -19.81 25.32
CA GLN A 14 1.16 -20.34 26.63
C GLN A 14 0.81 -19.18 27.57
N CYS A 15 -0.40 -19.19 28.14
CA CYS A 15 -0.81 -18.16 29.10
C CYS A 15 0.01 -18.32 30.40
N PRO A 16 0.69 -17.28 30.89
CA PRO A 16 1.55 -17.39 32.08
C PRO A 16 0.78 -17.69 33.36
N ASN A 17 -0.51 -17.32 33.40
CA ASN A 17 -1.35 -17.46 34.57
C ASN A 17 -1.96 -18.86 34.70
N CYS A 18 -2.58 -19.39 33.63
CA CYS A 18 -3.26 -20.70 33.67
C CYS A 18 -2.48 -21.85 33.00
N ARG A 19 -1.33 -21.55 32.39
CA ARG A 19 -0.46 -22.50 31.64
C ARG A 19 -1.11 -23.20 30.46
N GLN A 20 -2.32 -22.79 30.05
CA GLN A 20 -2.98 -23.32 28.85
C GLN A 20 -2.36 -22.74 27.58
N PHE A 21 -2.31 -23.54 26.50
CA PHE A 21 -1.93 -23.08 25.17
C PHE A 21 -3.13 -22.44 24.49
N ILE A 22 -3.09 -21.13 24.34
CA ILE A 22 -4.17 -20.31 23.81
C ILE A 22 -3.77 -19.79 22.43
N ARG A 23 -4.69 -19.75 21.47
CA ARG A 23 -4.38 -19.17 20.15
C ARG A 23 -4.00 -17.69 20.30
N ARG A 24 -2.92 -17.26 19.65
CA ARG A 24 -2.38 -15.88 19.75
C ARG A 24 -3.44 -14.82 19.45
N ALA A 25 -4.32 -15.07 18.47
CA ALA A 25 -5.41 -14.17 18.08
C ALA A 25 -6.44 -13.90 19.19
N ILE A 26 -6.60 -14.82 20.15
CA ILE A 26 -7.55 -14.71 21.27
C ILE A 26 -6.83 -14.54 22.60
N PHE A 27 -5.50 -14.37 22.60
CA PHE A 27 -4.71 -14.36 23.82
C PHE A 27 -5.06 -13.17 24.72
N ALA A 28 -5.22 -11.97 24.14
CA ALA A 28 -5.64 -10.78 24.88
C ALA A 28 -7.02 -10.98 25.53
N TYR A 29 -8.00 -11.48 24.76
CA TYR A 29 -9.33 -11.79 25.27
C TYR A 29 -9.31 -12.84 26.40
N HIS A 30 -8.53 -13.92 26.22
CA HIS A 30 -8.35 -14.94 27.24
C HIS A 30 -7.74 -14.34 28.52
N TYR A 31 -6.69 -13.52 28.38
CA TYR A 31 -5.99 -12.90 29.50
C TYR A 31 -6.92 -11.97 30.30
N GLU A 32 -7.78 -11.22 29.61
CA GLU A 32 -8.70 -10.25 30.23
C GLU A 32 -9.96 -10.88 30.84
N ASN A 33 -10.49 -11.98 30.27
CA ASN A 33 -11.85 -12.44 30.60
C ASN A 33 -11.94 -13.90 31.05
N ASN A 34 -11.08 -14.78 30.52
CA ASN A 34 -11.22 -16.25 30.69
C ASN A 34 -10.07 -16.87 31.48
N CYS A 35 -9.11 -16.06 31.92
CA CYS A 35 -8.02 -16.50 32.77
C CYS A 35 -8.47 -16.59 34.24
N ALA A 36 -9.62 -17.21 34.49
CA ALA A 36 -10.13 -17.45 35.82
C ALA A 36 -9.34 -18.60 36.47
N ASN A 37 -8.48 -18.22 37.40
CA ASN A 37 -7.76 -18.96 38.43
C ASN A 37 -7.66 -20.52 38.30
N PRO A 38 -6.46 -21.08 38.05
CA PRO A 38 -6.24 -22.53 37.95
C PRO A 38 -6.22 -23.27 39.31
N ASP A 39 -6.61 -22.64 40.42
CA ASP A 39 -6.67 -23.29 41.75
C ASP A 39 -7.82 -24.30 41.89
N VAL A 40 -8.31 -24.88 40.79
CA VAL A 40 -9.04 -26.14 40.87
C VAL A 40 -7.97 -27.22 40.92
N PRO A 41 -7.67 -27.82 42.09
CA PRO A 41 -6.69 -28.89 42.16
C PRO A 41 -7.10 -29.97 41.16
N THR A 42 -6.21 -30.24 40.20
CA THR A 42 -6.24 -31.47 39.42
C THR A 42 -6.25 -32.62 40.43
N ARG A 43 -7.43 -33.23 40.56
CA ARG A 43 -7.71 -34.32 41.50
C ARG A 43 -6.90 -35.53 41.04
N ASP A 44 -5.69 -35.64 41.56
CA ASP A 44 -4.84 -36.81 41.36
C ASP A 44 -5.53 -38.03 42.00
N ASN A 45 -5.84 -39.01 41.14
CA ASN A 45 -6.00 -40.43 41.43
C ASN A 45 -6.66 -40.85 42.76
N GLU A 46 -7.98 -40.95 42.77
CA GLU A 46 -8.68 -41.93 43.62
C GLU A 46 -9.48 -42.89 42.73
N PRO A 47 -9.22 -44.21 42.77
CA PRO A 47 -10.06 -45.16 42.09
C PRO A 47 -11.29 -45.43 42.95
N ASN A 48 -12.45 -45.33 42.31
CA ASN A 48 -13.67 -46.06 42.64
C ASN A 48 -14.57 -45.44 43.74
N GLN A 49 -15.53 -44.60 43.31
CA GLN A 49 -16.90 -44.70 43.83
C GLN A 49 -17.91 -44.17 42.81
N LYS A 50 -18.80 -45.09 42.42
CA LYS A 50 -19.96 -44.87 41.57
C LYS A 50 -21.03 -44.06 42.30
N ALA A 51 -21.71 -43.25 41.50
CA ALA A 51 -23.09 -42.80 41.62
C ALA A 51 -23.36 -41.57 42.50
N GLN A 52 -24.11 -40.65 41.87
CA GLN A 52 -24.86 -39.53 42.45
C GLN A 52 -24.08 -38.25 42.73
N ASP A 53 -23.72 -37.51 41.67
CA ASP A 53 -23.98 -36.06 41.66
C ASP A 53 -23.86 -35.51 40.23
N THR A 54 -24.99 -35.43 39.52
CA THR A 54 -25.05 -35.04 38.10
C THR A 54 -25.87 -33.76 37.88
N THR A 55 -25.88 -32.82 38.84
CA THR A 55 -26.82 -31.67 38.75
C THR A 55 -26.25 -30.31 39.14
N ARG A 56 -24.92 -30.09 39.18
CA ARG A 56 -24.39 -28.78 39.63
C ARG A 56 -23.15 -28.24 38.91
N SER A 57 -22.96 -28.55 37.62
CA SER A 57 -21.89 -27.95 36.81
C SER A 57 -22.32 -27.37 35.46
N GLN A 58 -23.62 -27.16 35.23
CA GLN A 58 -24.13 -26.56 33.98
C GLN A 58 -24.49 -25.06 34.07
N GLN A 59 -24.24 -24.36 35.19
CA GLN A 59 -24.72 -22.99 35.38
C GLN A 59 -23.70 -21.84 35.15
N PHE A 60 -22.52 -22.11 34.59
CA PHE A 60 -21.51 -21.06 34.34
C PHE A 60 -21.20 -20.75 32.86
N ASN A 61 -21.92 -21.33 31.88
CA ASN A 61 -21.57 -21.20 30.47
C ASN A 61 -22.49 -20.32 29.60
N ASP A 62 -23.62 -19.81 30.11
CA ASP A 62 -24.63 -19.19 29.23
C ASP A 62 -24.46 -17.68 28.97
N SER A 63 -23.45 -17.02 29.54
CA SER A 63 -23.37 -15.54 29.49
C SER A 63 -22.41 -14.96 28.44
N ASN A 64 -21.77 -15.77 27.60
CA ASN A 64 -20.76 -15.25 26.65
C ASN A 64 -20.89 -15.70 25.19
N ASP A 65 -21.99 -16.37 24.82
CA ASP A 65 -22.23 -16.82 23.45
C ASP A 65 -22.43 -15.67 22.45
N ASN A 66 -22.61 -14.44 22.94
CA ASN A 66 -22.74 -13.23 22.12
C ASN A 66 -21.41 -12.50 21.87
N ALA A 67 -20.26 -13.03 22.32
CA ALA A 67 -18.97 -12.42 22.02
C ALA A 67 -18.67 -12.52 20.50
N PHE A 68 -18.49 -11.37 19.87
CA PHE A 68 -18.08 -11.27 18.46
C PHE A 68 -16.56 -11.21 18.35
N ILE A 69 -15.98 -12.11 17.56
CA ILE A 69 -14.56 -12.14 17.23
C ILE A 69 -14.38 -11.64 15.79
N PRO A 70 -13.49 -10.69 15.52
CA PRO A 70 -13.20 -10.26 14.15
C PRO A 70 -12.50 -11.38 13.36
N CYS A 71 -13.01 -11.69 12.16
CA CYS A 71 -12.39 -12.61 11.23
C CYS A 71 -11.11 -12.02 10.61
N GLU A 72 -10.00 -12.76 10.61
CA GLU A 72 -8.70 -12.31 10.06
C GLU A 72 -8.69 -12.09 8.53
N TYR A 73 -9.69 -12.59 7.80
CA TYR A 73 -9.76 -12.48 6.33
C TYR A 73 -10.70 -11.37 5.84
N CYS A 74 -11.83 -11.14 6.52
CA CYS A 74 -12.83 -10.14 6.11
C CYS A 74 -13.12 -9.05 7.16
N ASN A 75 -12.53 -9.13 8.35
CA ASN A 75 -12.74 -8.24 9.51
C ASN A 75 -14.20 -8.15 10.00
N GLN A 76 -15.08 -9.05 9.59
CA GLN A 76 -16.45 -9.11 10.12
C GLN A 76 -16.42 -9.68 11.55
N GLY A 77 -17.24 -9.13 12.45
CA GLY A 77 -17.46 -9.68 13.79
C GLY A 77 -18.32 -10.93 13.71
N ILE A 78 -17.78 -12.07 14.14
CA ILE A 78 -18.42 -13.38 14.07
C ILE A 78 -18.67 -13.90 15.48
N GLN A 79 -19.87 -14.43 15.74
CA GLN A 79 -20.17 -15.08 17.01
C GLN A 79 -19.22 -16.26 17.25
N TRP A 80 -18.78 -16.44 18.50
CA TRP A 80 -17.77 -17.43 18.87
C TRP A 80 -18.07 -18.83 18.31
N HIS A 81 -19.30 -19.32 18.46
CA HIS A 81 -19.71 -20.65 17.98
C HIS A 81 -19.75 -20.80 16.45
N LEU A 82 -19.71 -19.70 15.69
CA LEU A 82 -19.66 -19.68 14.22
C LEU A 82 -18.24 -19.40 13.67
N TYR A 83 -17.28 -19.04 14.53
CA TYR A 83 -15.97 -18.56 14.11
C TYR A 83 -15.19 -19.58 13.26
N ASP A 84 -15.16 -20.85 13.67
CA ASP A 84 -14.42 -21.89 12.94
C ASP A 84 -15.02 -22.18 11.55
N ASN A 85 -16.35 -22.18 11.44
CA ASN A 85 -17.04 -22.38 10.15
C ASN A 85 -16.84 -21.17 9.22
N HIS A 86 -16.98 -19.97 9.76
CA HIS A 86 -16.76 -18.73 9.01
C HIS A 86 -15.31 -18.62 8.53
N THR A 87 -14.32 -18.81 9.41
CA THR A 87 -12.91 -18.67 9.05
C THR A 87 -12.49 -19.67 7.97
N LYS A 88 -13.03 -20.89 7.97
CA LYS A 88 -12.79 -21.87 6.90
C LYS A 88 -13.33 -21.38 5.56
N ALA A 89 -14.59 -20.96 5.50
CA ALA A 89 -15.22 -20.46 4.27
C ALA A 89 -14.56 -19.17 3.76
N CYS A 90 -14.33 -18.22 4.66
CA CYS A 90 -13.74 -16.93 4.33
C CYS A 90 -12.28 -17.06 3.83
N ARG A 91 -11.51 -17.99 4.38
CA ARG A 91 -10.16 -18.31 3.91
C ARG A 91 -10.15 -18.82 2.47
N GLU A 92 -11.08 -19.71 2.11
CA GLU A 92 -11.18 -20.25 0.75
C GLU A 92 -11.52 -19.15 -0.26
N GLU A 93 -12.45 -18.25 0.10
CA GLU A 93 -12.82 -17.11 -0.74
C GLU A 93 -11.66 -16.12 -0.91
N TYR A 94 -10.96 -15.79 0.18
CA TYR A 94 -9.78 -14.93 0.15
C TYR A 94 -8.70 -15.45 -0.82
N TYR A 95 -8.40 -16.75 -0.81
CA TYR A 95 -7.45 -17.32 -1.76
C TYR A 95 -7.96 -17.36 -3.20
N LYS A 96 -9.26 -17.56 -3.43
CA LYS A 96 -9.84 -17.45 -4.78
C LYS A 96 -9.65 -16.04 -5.34
N GLN A 97 -9.93 -15.01 -4.54
CA GLN A 97 -9.73 -13.61 -4.94
C GLN A 97 -8.25 -13.32 -5.26
N LEU A 98 -7.31 -13.85 -4.47
CA LEU A 98 -5.88 -13.72 -4.75
C LEU A 98 -5.46 -14.40 -6.07
N GLN A 99 -6.00 -15.59 -6.35
CA GLN A 99 -5.74 -16.30 -7.60
C GLN A 99 -6.31 -15.53 -8.80
N GLU A 100 -7.52 -15.00 -8.69
CA GLU A 100 -8.13 -14.17 -9.74
C GLU A 100 -7.34 -12.89 -9.99
N LYS A 101 -6.88 -12.21 -8.94
CA LYS A 101 -6.02 -11.02 -9.06
C LYS A 101 -4.72 -11.36 -9.77
N THR A 102 -4.13 -12.51 -9.47
CA THR A 102 -2.92 -13.00 -10.16
C THR A 102 -3.19 -13.31 -11.64
N ARG A 103 -4.33 -13.94 -11.96
CA ARG A 103 -4.74 -14.21 -13.35
C ARG A 103 -4.97 -12.91 -14.12
N ARG A 104 -5.63 -11.92 -13.52
CA ARG A 104 -5.83 -10.58 -14.13
C ARG A 104 -4.51 -9.85 -14.35
N SER A 105 -3.58 -9.92 -13.40
CA SER A 105 -2.24 -9.33 -13.54
C SER A 105 -1.43 -9.97 -14.67
N ASN A 106 -1.62 -11.27 -14.93
CA ASN A 106 -0.95 -11.98 -16.01
C ASN A 106 -1.64 -11.82 -17.38
N GLN A 107 -2.92 -11.43 -17.38
CA GLN A 107 -3.69 -11.13 -18.59
C GLN A 107 -3.63 -9.65 -18.99
N GLN A 108 -3.11 -8.78 -18.13
CA GLN A 108 -2.67 -7.47 -18.60
C GLN A 108 -1.49 -7.70 -19.55
N PRO A 109 -1.61 -7.33 -20.84
CA PRO A 109 -0.46 -7.34 -21.72
C PRO A 109 0.64 -6.54 -21.02
N ALA A 110 1.84 -7.10 -20.95
CA ALA A 110 3.01 -6.42 -20.39
C ALA A 110 2.98 -4.97 -20.87
N PRO A 111 3.16 -3.97 -19.98
CA PRO A 111 3.00 -2.56 -20.34
C PRO A 111 3.77 -2.34 -21.62
N ALA A 112 3.04 -2.10 -22.71
CA ALA A 112 3.62 -2.07 -24.04
C ALA A 112 4.81 -1.14 -23.95
N THR A 113 6.01 -1.69 -24.11
CA THR A 113 7.24 -0.92 -24.01
C THR A 113 7.14 0.16 -25.07
N THR A 114 6.87 1.38 -24.61
CA THR A 114 6.71 2.55 -25.44
C THR A 114 8.00 3.34 -25.41
N ALA A 115 8.35 3.91 -26.55
CA ALA A 115 9.51 4.77 -26.72
C ALA A 115 9.09 6.02 -27.51
N GLN A 116 9.82 7.12 -27.30
CA GLN A 116 9.55 8.39 -27.96
C GLN A 116 10.25 8.46 -29.32
N CYS A 117 9.55 8.94 -30.35
CA CYS A 117 10.14 9.28 -31.63
C CYS A 117 11.16 10.41 -31.48
N VAL A 118 12.34 10.27 -32.07
CA VAL A 118 13.42 11.27 -31.96
C VAL A 118 13.05 12.58 -32.69
N TYR A 119 12.24 12.49 -33.74
CA TYR A 119 11.86 13.62 -34.59
C TYR A 119 10.66 14.40 -34.04
N CYS A 120 9.53 13.72 -33.74
CA CYS A 120 8.29 14.38 -33.30
C CYS A 120 7.94 14.20 -31.80
N ARG A 121 8.75 13.43 -31.06
CA ARG A 121 8.53 13.09 -29.63
C ARG A 121 7.23 12.34 -29.30
N SER A 122 6.50 11.83 -30.29
CA SER A 122 5.32 10.99 -30.05
C SER A 122 5.71 9.66 -29.41
N LEU A 123 4.95 9.21 -28.42
CA LEU A 123 5.11 7.89 -27.79
C LEU A 123 4.50 6.82 -28.69
N ARG A 124 5.29 5.81 -29.05
CA ARG A 124 4.88 4.67 -29.89
C ARG A 124 5.26 3.35 -29.22
N SER A 125 4.56 2.27 -29.54
CA SER A 125 5.03 0.93 -29.20
C SER A 125 6.37 0.66 -29.87
N LEU A 126 7.23 -0.16 -29.27
CA LEU A 126 8.52 -0.55 -29.86
C LEU A 126 8.38 -1.08 -31.30
N GLU A 127 7.34 -1.89 -31.57
CA GLU A 127 7.06 -2.41 -32.92
C GLU A 127 6.65 -1.31 -33.92
N GLY A 128 5.93 -0.29 -33.47
CA GLY A 128 5.50 0.83 -34.32
C GLY A 128 6.52 1.98 -34.40
N LEU A 129 7.56 1.98 -33.57
CA LEU A 129 8.51 3.09 -33.48
C LEU A 129 9.40 3.17 -34.72
N ALA A 130 9.94 2.04 -35.19
CA ALA A 130 10.84 2.02 -36.34
C ALA A 130 10.16 2.55 -37.61
N TYR A 131 8.97 2.02 -37.92
CA TYR A 131 8.17 2.48 -39.06
C TYR A 131 7.80 3.96 -38.96
N HIS A 132 7.40 4.42 -37.76
CA HIS A 132 7.09 5.84 -37.57
C HIS A 132 8.33 6.73 -37.69
N GLN A 133 9.51 6.30 -37.21
CA GLN A 133 10.75 7.06 -37.32
C GLN A 133 11.19 7.25 -38.78
N GLU A 134 11.01 6.24 -39.64
CA GLU A 134 11.27 6.35 -41.08
C GLU A 134 10.35 7.40 -41.72
N GLN A 135 9.03 7.27 -41.53
CA GLN A 135 8.06 8.21 -42.07
C GLN A 135 8.22 9.63 -41.54
N CYS A 136 8.59 9.76 -40.25
CA CYS A 136 8.76 11.05 -39.61
C CYS A 136 10.06 11.74 -40.05
N ASN A 137 11.12 10.98 -40.34
CA ASN A 137 12.36 11.51 -40.88
C ASN A 137 12.15 12.13 -42.27
N ASP A 138 11.45 11.41 -43.16
CA ASP A 138 11.17 11.88 -44.52
C ASP A 138 10.33 13.17 -44.50
N ALA A 139 9.33 13.24 -43.61
CA ALA A 139 8.52 14.43 -43.43
C ALA A 139 9.36 15.63 -42.90
N THR A 140 10.31 15.40 -41.98
CA THR A 140 11.18 16.48 -41.49
C THR A 140 12.18 16.97 -42.54
N GLN A 141 12.72 16.08 -43.38
CA GLN A 141 13.66 16.47 -44.44
C GLN A 141 12.99 17.33 -45.51
N LEU A 142 11.74 17.01 -45.88
CA LEU A 142 10.96 17.83 -46.82
C LEU A 142 10.65 19.22 -46.24
N ALA A 143 10.30 19.29 -44.95
CA ALA A 143 10.03 20.56 -44.28
C ALA A 143 11.28 21.47 -44.19
N ASP A 144 12.46 20.89 -43.96
CA ASP A 144 13.72 21.65 -43.93
C ASP A 144 14.13 22.11 -45.35
N GLN A 145 13.84 21.31 -46.38
CA GLN A 145 14.12 21.69 -47.77
C GLN A 145 13.21 22.83 -48.26
N GLU A 146 11.93 22.83 -47.87
CA GLU A 146 11.01 23.94 -48.18
C GLU A 146 11.39 25.23 -47.45
N ARG A 147 11.87 25.15 -46.20
CA ARG A 147 12.38 26.34 -45.49
C ARG A 147 13.57 26.98 -46.18
N PHE A 148 14.48 26.18 -46.71
CA PHE A 148 15.66 26.68 -47.43
C PHE A 148 15.28 27.39 -48.74
N VAL A 149 14.30 26.87 -49.49
CA VAL A 149 13.81 27.52 -50.72
C VAL A 149 13.03 28.82 -50.42
N THR A 150 12.31 28.85 -49.29
CA THR A 150 11.54 30.03 -48.89
C THR A 150 12.44 31.17 -48.40
N GLU A 151 13.51 30.88 -47.65
CA GLU A 151 14.46 31.90 -47.20
C GLU A 151 15.33 32.47 -48.35
N MET A 152 15.61 31.69 -49.39
CA MET A 152 16.38 32.18 -50.55
C MET A 152 15.57 33.10 -51.48
N THR A 153 14.24 33.08 -51.38
CA THR A 153 13.33 33.88 -52.23
C THR A 153 12.90 35.21 -51.56
N ILE A 154 13.15 35.39 -50.26
CA ILE A 154 12.72 36.59 -49.49
C ILE A 154 13.64 37.81 -49.70
N THR A 155 14.76 37.70 -50.41
CA THR A 155 15.65 38.85 -50.67
C THR A 155 15.22 39.77 -51.81
N LEU A 156 14.18 39.44 -52.60
CA LEU A 156 13.75 40.27 -53.74
C LEU A 156 12.24 40.18 -53.94
N GLN A 157 11.44 40.93 -53.16
CA GLN A 157 10.22 41.58 -53.68
C GLN A 157 9.55 42.51 -52.66
N THR A 158 9.35 43.75 -53.12
CA THR A 158 8.55 44.84 -52.57
C THR A 158 7.04 44.52 -52.47
N PRO A 159 6.26 45.29 -51.69
CA PRO A 159 4.92 44.92 -51.27
C PRO A 159 3.85 45.35 -52.28
N SER A 160 3.02 44.41 -52.74
CA SER A 160 1.68 44.71 -53.25
C SER A 160 0.77 43.50 -53.09
N ASN A 161 -0.49 43.76 -52.76
CA ASN A 161 -1.63 42.83 -52.73
C ASN A 161 -1.90 42.09 -51.42
N ARG A 162 -2.29 42.89 -50.43
CA ARG A 162 -3.24 42.54 -49.37
C ARG A 162 -4.64 42.45 -50.01
N GLU A 163 -5.12 41.29 -50.46
CA GLU A 163 -6.57 41.11 -50.67
C GLU A 163 -7.12 39.68 -50.79
N ASN A 164 -6.31 38.61 -50.85
CA ASN A 164 -6.85 37.26 -51.11
C ASN A 164 -6.76 36.22 -49.97
N ALA A 165 -6.54 36.62 -48.72
CA ALA A 165 -6.36 35.68 -47.60
C ALA A 165 -7.63 35.40 -46.74
N ILE A 166 -8.84 35.70 -47.21
CA ILE A 166 -10.07 35.63 -46.38
C ILE A 166 -11.04 34.48 -46.75
N LEU A 167 -10.82 33.69 -47.80
CA LEU A 167 -11.84 32.76 -48.32
C LEU A 167 -11.57 31.24 -48.17
N GLN A 168 -10.64 30.79 -47.32
CA GLN A 168 -10.35 29.34 -47.16
C GLN A 168 -10.47 28.79 -45.73
N ARG A 169 -11.38 29.32 -44.90
CA ARG A 169 -11.58 28.83 -43.51
C ARG A 169 -13.00 28.37 -43.13
N SER A 170 -13.85 28.07 -44.09
CA SER A 170 -15.24 27.68 -43.82
C SER A 170 -15.52 26.21 -44.19
N ASN A 171 -14.90 25.26 -43.48
CA ASN A 171 -15.30 23.83 -43.52
C ASN A 171 -14.80 23.02 -42.30
N SER A 172 -14.55 23.65 -41.15
CA SER A 172 -14.36 22.91 -39.90
C SER A 172 -15.72 22.60 -39.30
N GLU A 173 -16.10 21.32 -39.28
CA GLU A 173 -17.19 20.81 -38.44
C GLU A 173 -17.10 21.44 -37.05
N ILE A 174 -18.22 21.99 -36.57
CA ILE A 174 -18.33 22.61 -35.25
C ILE A 174 -18.11 21.49 -34.22
N ARG A 175 -16.87 21.35 -33.73
CA ARG A 175 -16.57 20.44 -32.63
C ARG A 175 -17.11 21.06 -31.35
N GLU A 176 -18.09 20.40 -30.75
CA GLU A 176 -18.60 20.76 -29.43
C GLU A 176 -17.47 20.65 -28.40
N THR A 177 -17.06 21.78 -27.84
CA THR A 177 -16.10 21.86 -26.74
C THR A 177 -16.85 21.92 -25.41
N ILE A 178 -16.32 21.26 -24.39
CA ILE A 178 -16.87 21.19 -23.04
C ILE A 178 -15.80 21.67 -22.05
N LEU A 179 -16.20 22.47 -21.06
CA LEU A 179 -15.30 22.93 -20.01
C LEU A 179 -15.02 21.81 -18.99
N CYS A 180 -13.74 21.56 -18.71
CA CYS A 180 -13.35 20.63 -17.65
C CYS A 180 -13.71 21.20 -16.27
N PRO A 181 -14.45 20.48 -15.41
CA PRO A 181 -14.91 20.99 -14.12
C PRO A 181 -13.79 21.23 -13.09
N PHE A 182 -12.60 20.66 -13.31
CA PHE A 182 -11.47 20.76 -12.38
C PHE A 182 -10.57 21.97 -12.67
N CYS A 183 -10.35 22.28 -13.94
CA CYS A 183 -9.39 23.31 -14.37
C CYS A 183 -10.00 24.41 -15.24
N ASN A 184 -11.26 24.26 -15.65
CA ASN A 184 -12.00 25.16 -16.54
C ASN A 184 -11.39 25.34 -17.94
N CYS A 185 -10.56 24.40 -18.39
CA CYS A 185 -10.08 24.39 -19.78
C CYS A 185 -11.15 23.83 -20.72
N GLU A 186 -11.33 24.46 -21.87
CA GLU A 186 -12.12 23.91 -22.98
C GLU A 186 -11.42 22.68 -23.54
N CYS A 187 -12.15 21.56 -23.55
CA CYS A 187 -11.68 20.28 -24.06
C CYS A 187 -12.67 19.79 -25.11
N ASP A 188 -12.20 19.12 -26.16
CA ASP A 188 -13.09 18.35 -27.03
C ASP A 188 -13.83 17.30 -26.20
N ARG A 189 -15.11 17.06 -26.50
CA ARG A 189 -15.96 16.07 -25.80
C ARG A 189 -15.28 14.70 -25.68
N ASP A 190 -14.63 14.25 -26.74
CA ASP A 190 -13.93 12.95 -26.80
C ASP A 190 -12.68 12.90 -25.90
N ASN A 191 -12.07 14.05 -25.60
CA ASN A 191 -10.84 14.16 -24.83
C ASN A 191 -11.08 14.56 -23.37
N LEU A 192 -12.31 14.87 -22.98
CA LEU A 192 -12.67 15.34 -21.65
C LEU A 192 -12.29 14.34 -20.54
N GLU A 193 -12.52 13.05 -20.76
CA GLU A 193 -12.26 12.03 -19.73
C GLU A 193 -10.76 11.76 -19.52
N ALA A 194 -9.97 11.81 -20.60
CA ALA A 194 -8.51 11.74 -20.49
C ALA A 194 -7.95 12.96 -19.76
N HIS A 195 -8.48 14.15 -20.06
CA HIS A 195 -8.11 15.38 -19.38
C HIS A 195 -8.49 15.37 -17.89
N ARG A 196 -9.67 14.84 -17.53
CA ARG A 196 -10.12 14.67 -16.13
C ARG A 196 -9.15 13.81 -15.32
N ARG A 197 -8.69 12.69 -15.88
CA ARG A 197 -7.67 11.84 -15.24
C ARG A 197 -6.37 12.59 -14.97
N ILE A 198 -5.88 13.36 -15.94
CA ILE A 198 -4.67 14.18 -15.76
C ILE A 198 -4.86 15.23 -14.66
N CYS A 199 -6.04 15.86 -14.60
CA CYS A 199 -6.37 16.84 -13.56
C CYS A 199 -6.42 16.21 -12.16
N LEU A 200 -6.99 15.01 -12.04
CA LEU A 200 -7.05 14.26 -10.78
C LEU A 200 -5.67 13.80 -10.30
N GLU A 201 -4.80 13.40 -11.23
CA GLU A 201 -3.44 12.93 -10.91
C GLU A 201 -2.48 14.09 -10.56
N ASN A 202 -2.76 15.31 -11.01
CA ASN A 202 -1.87 16.46 -10.85
C ASN A 202 -2.59 17.74 -10.37
N PRO A 203 -3.25 17.72 -9.19
CA PRO A 203 -4.01 18.87 -8.70
C PRO A 203 -3.17 20.14 -8.55
N ASN A 204 -1.90 20.01 -8.16
CA ASN A 204 -0.98 21.14 -7.92
C ASN A 204 -0.55 21.89 -9.20
N LYS A 205 -0.78 21.32 -10.40
CA LYS A 205 -0.48 21.99 -11.68
C LYS A 205 -1.62 22.88 -12.18
N ILE A 206 -2.81 22.73 -11.59
CA ILE A 206 -4.04 23.42 -12.02
C ILE A 206 -4.08 24.86 -11.50
N GLU A 207 -3.53 25.12 -10.30
CA GLU A 207 -3.56 26.45 -9.67
C GLU A 207 -2.86 27.55 -10.48
N LYS A 208 -1.94 27.19 -11.38
CA LYS A 208 -1.17 28.17 -12.17
C LYS A 208 -1.87 28.69 -13.44
N LYS A 209 -3.04 28.15 -13.81
CA LYS A 209 -3.72 28.49 -15.07
C LYS A 209 -5.12 29.10 -14.93
N ARG A 210 -5.59 29.39 -13.72
CA ARG A 210 -6.92 30.00 -13.53
C ARG A 210 -6.96 31.44 -14.07
N PRO A 211 -7.90 31.81 -14.96
CA PRO A 211 -8.13 33.21 -15.32
C PRO A 211 -8.58 34.00 -14.08
N LYS A 212 -8.02 35.19 -13.85
CA LYS A 212 -8.28 36.03 -12.68
C LYS A 212 -9.69 36.64 -12.60
N SER A 213 -10.60 36.33 -13.54
CA SER A 213 -11.84 37.08 -13.77
C SER A 213 -13.14 36.31 -13.54
N PHE A 214 -13.19 35.33 -12.62
CA PHE A 214 -14.45 34.69 -12.22
C PHE A 214 -14.69 34.86 -10.71
N ASN A 215 -15.67 35.70 -10.35
CA ASN A 215 -16.07 36.05 -8.97
C ASN A 215 -17.33 35.29 -8.49
N GLY A 216 -17.70 34.18 -9.15
CA GLY A 216 -18.83 33.34 -8.73
C GLY A 216 -18.36 32.16 -7.86
N SER A 217 -19.16 31.76 -6.86
CA SER A 217 -18.87 30.56 -6.07
C SER A 217 -19.12 29.30 -6.91
N PHE A 218 -18.32 28.25 -6.69
CA PHE A 218 -18.43 26.94 -7.35
C PHE A 218 -19.86 26.35 -7.30
N ASN A 219 -20.63 26.69 -6.27
CA ASN A 219 -22.00 26.21 -6.07
C ASN A 219 -23.05 26.93 -6.96
N GLN A 220 -22.80 28.18 -7.41
CA GLN A 220 -23.71 28.87 -8.33
C GLN A 220 -23.66 28.31 -9.76
N TYR A 221 -22.55 27.66 -10.14
CA TYR A 221 -22.40 27.04 -11.46
C TYR A 221 -23.06 25.65 -11.52
N LEU A 222 -22.95 24.83 -10.46
CA LEU A 222 -23.57 23.50 -10.41
C LEU A 222 -25.09 23.52 -10.41
N ASN A 223 -25.70 24.56 -9.81
CA ASN A 223 -27.16 24.74 -9.86
C ASN A 223 -27.67 25.05 -11.27
N ARG A 224 -26.83 25.59 -12.16
CA ARG A 224 -27.22 25.95 -13.54
C ARG A 224 -27.05 24.78 -14.52
N VAL A 225 -26.20 23.81 -14.20
CA VAL A 225 -25.96 22.62 -15.05
C VAL A 225 -27.06 21.55 -14.87
N HIS A 226 -27.81 21.59 -13.76
CA HIS A 226 -28.87 20.60 -13.48
C HIS A 226 -30.25 20.95 -14.05
N GLU A 227 -30.47 22.15 -14.57
CA GLU A 227 -31.75 22.50 -15.22
C GLU A 227 -31.91 21.85 -16.61
N ASP A 228 -30.80 21.49 -17.27
CA ASP A 228 -30.81 21.04 -18.68
C ASP A 228 -30.66 19.53 -18.88
N ASP A 229 -30.48 18.72 -17.82
CA ASP A 229 -30.24 17.27 -17.96
C ASP A 229 -31.13 16.43 -17.00
N GLN A 230 -32.38 16.20 -17.41
CA GLN A 230 -33.40 15.40 -16.70
C GLN A 230 -33.18 13.87 -16.82
N SER A 231 -31.95 13.39 -16.75
CA SER A 231 -31.68 11.96 -16.93
C SER A 231 -30.46 11.52 -16.13
N LEU A 232 -30.68 11.23 -14.84
CA LEU A 232 -30.17 10.07 -14.10
C LEU A 232 -30.58 10.19 -12.63
N ASP A 233 -31.39 9.23 -12.16
CA ASP A 233 -31.87 9.05 -10.78
C ASP A 233 -30.71 8.77 -9.79
N ALA A 234 -29.92 9.79 -9.50
CA ALA A 234 -29.01 9.77 -8.36
C ALA A 234 -29.51 10.76 -7.31
N THR A 235 -30.69 10.48 -6.74
CA THR A 235 -31.28 11.29 -5.68
C THR A 235 -30.53 11.16 -4.35
N GLN A 236 -29.53 10.28 -4.23
CA GLN A 236 -28.80 10.02 -2.99
C GLN A 236 -27.26 10.13 -3.13
N ILE A 237 -26.62 10.70 -2.10
CA ILE A 237 -25.16 10.79 -1.90
C ILE A 237 -24.75 10.03 -0.64
N LEU A 238 -23.61 9.34 -0.69
CA LEU A 238 -22.93 8.79 0.48
C LEU A 238 -22.16 9.87 1.27
N CYS A 239 -22.55 10.15 2.52
CA CYS A 239 -21.79 11.05 3.40
C CYS A 239 -20.45 10.45 3.80
N LYS A 240 -19.36 11.20 3.57
CA LYS A 240 -18.00 10.74 3.87
C LYS A 240 -17.74 10.54 5.36
N SER A 241 -18.45 11.26 6.22
CA SER A 241 -18.26 11.29 7.67
C SER A 241 -18.93 10.12 8.38
N CYS A 242 -20.22 9.86 8.13
CA CYS A 242 -20.97 8.77 8.78
C CYS A 242 -21.18 7.53 7.90
N LYS A 243 -20.88 7.60 6.60
CA LYS A 243 -21.11 6.52 5.61
C LYS A 243 -22.58 6.16 5.36
N GLU A 244 -23.50 7.09 5.62
CA GLU A 244 -24.92 6.93 5.28
C GLU A 244 -25.26 7.52 3.92
N TRP A 245 -26.21 6.91 3.21
CA TRP A 245 -26.80 7.44 1.98
C TRP A 245 -27.87 8.47 2.32
N ILE A 246 -27.78 9.66 1.73
CA ILE A 246 -28.62 10.82 2.07
C ILE A 246 -29.18 11.39 0.78
N GLU A 247 -30.46 11.75 0.81
CA GLU A 247 -31.07 12.45 -0.31
C GLU A 247 -30.36 13.78 -0.59
N TRP A 248 -30.13 14.09 -1.87
CA TRP A 248 -29.36 15.26 -2.30
C TRP A 248 -29.90 16.56 -1.67
N GLN A 249 -31.24 16.70 -1.59
CA GLN A 249 -31.90 17.87 -0.99
C GLN A 249 -31.60 18.04 0.51
N SER A 250 -31.28 16.94 1.21
CA SER A 250 -30.97 16.93 2.64
C SER A 250 -29.46 16.88 2.93
N PHE A 251 -28.61 16.83 1.90
CA PHE A 251 -27.17 16.63 2.06
C PHE A 251 -26.50 17.76 2.86
N GLU A 252 -26.87 19.02 2.62
CA GLU A 252 -26.29 20.17 3.34
C GLU A 252 -26.67 20.19 4.83
N GLN A 253 -27.94 19.92 5.14
CA GLN A 253 -28.39 19.83 6.54
C GLN A 253 -27.70 18.65 7.25
N HIS A 254 -27.57 17.51 6.57
CA HIS A 254 -26.88 16.36 7.11
C HIS A 254 -25.38 16.62 7.32
N THR A 255 -24.66 17.23 6.36
CA THR A 255 -23.21 17.45 6.52
C THR A 255 -22.90 18.40 7.67
N ASN A 256 -23.72 19.45 7.85
CA ASN A 256 -23.61 20.36 8.99
C ASN A 256 -23.87 19.62 10.32
N PHE A 257 -24.95 18.84 10.40
CA PHE A 257 -25.26 18.08 11.61
C PHE A 257 -24.22 16.99 11.92
N CYS A 258 -23.79 16.24 10.90
CA CYS A 258 -22.85 15.14 11.02
C CYS A 258 -21.46 15.63 11.45
N THR A 259 -21.01 16.77 10.93
CA THR A 259 -19.73 17.39 11.34
C THR A 259 -19.82 17.94 12.77
N GLU A 260 -20.94 18.56 13.15
CA GLU A 260 -21.15 19.07 14.50
C GLU A 260 -21.17 17.94 15.54
N GLN A 261 -21.92 16.86 15.26
CA GLN A 261 -21.99 15.67 16.14
C GLN A 261 -20.63 14.99 16.30
N LYS A 262 -19.86 14.87 15.20
CA LYS A 262 -18.51 14.31 15.26
C LYS A 262 -17.56 15.18 16.09
N SER A 263 -17.64 16.51 15.96
CA SER A 263 -16.85 17.43 16.79
C SER A 263 -17.19 17.32 18.29
N LYS A 264 -18.48 17.12 18.62
CA LYS A 264 -18.95 16.93 20.00
C LYS A 264 -18.51 15.58 20.57
N GLN A 265 -18.53 14.52 19.77
CA GLN A 265 -17.98 13.21 20.17
C GLN A 265 -16.46 13.25 20.35
N GLU A 266 -15.73 13.93 19.46
CA GLU A 266 -14.26 14.09 19.57
C GLU A 266 -13.87 14.94 20.80
N GLN A 267 -14.69 15.90 21.20
CA GLN A 267 -14.48 16.66 22.44
C GLN A 267 -14.78 15.86 23.72
N GLN A 268 -15.69 14.88 23.67
CA GLN A 268 -15.99 14.00 24.81
C GLN A 268 -15.05 12.80 24.93
N GLN A 269 -14.30 12.47 23.86
CA GLN A 269 -13.37 11.32 23.82
C GLN A 269 -11.88 11.71 23.85
N GLN A 270 -11.49 12.84 24.42
CA GLN A 270 -10.05 13.09 24.65
C GLN A 270 -9.56 12.47 25.97
N PRO A 271 -8.84 11.33 25.96
CA PRO A 271 -7.67 11.21 26.82
C PRO A 271 -6.54 12.05 26.22
N LEU A 272 -5.77 12.70 27.10
CA LEU A 272 -4.53 13.42 26.79
C LEU A 272 -3.69 12.66 25.75
N SER A 273 -3.74 13.08 24.48
CA SER A 273 -2.92 12.50 23.43
C SER A 273 -1.93 13.54 22.92
N PHE A 274 -0.68 13.25 23.26
CA PHE A 274 0.54 13.94 22.85
C PHE A 274 0.80 13.63 21.37
N THR A 275 0.68 14.61 20.48
CA THR A 275 1.07 14.46 19.07
C THR A 275 2.57 14.68 18.92
N HIS A 276 3.33 13.60 18.70
CA HIS A 276 4.71 13.70 18.23
C HIS A 276 4.84 13.21 16.78
N GLN A 277 5.30 14.12 15.92
CA GLN A 277 5.84 13.80 14.60
C GLN A 277 7.04 12.86 14.75
N TYR A 278 6.91 11.64 14.22
CA TYR A 278 7.99 10.66 14.16
C TYR A 278 8.94 11.01 13.02
N ASN A 279 10.07 11.66 13.32
CA ASN A 279 11.21 11.69 12.40
C ASN A 279 12.58 11.88 13.07
N ASP A 280 12.69 11.59 14.37
CA ASP A 280 13.98 11.67 15.07
C ASP A 280 14.44 10.29 15.54
N ASN A 281 15.53 9.79 14.92
CA ASN A 281 16.31 8.63 15.36
C ASN A 281 17.11 8.94 16.65
N ARG A 282 16.45 9.52 17.66
CA ARG A 282 17.06 9.80 18.94
C ARG A 282 16.90 8.58 19.85
N PHE A 283 18.01 8.19 20.48
CA PHE A 283 18.08 7.12 21.45
C PHE A 283 18.20 7.70 22.86
N GLY A 284 17.55 7.09 23.83
CA GLY A 284 17.72 7.40 25.26
C GLY A 284 18.11 6.14 26.04
N ARG A 285 18.67 6.31 27.25
CA ARG A 285 19.05 5.20 28.13
C ARG A 285 18.04 5.01 29.24
N CYS A 286 17.65 3.77 29.51
CA CYS A 286 16.75 3.42 30.62
C CYS A 286 17.39 3.75 31.96
N LYS A 287 16.69 4.52 32.81
CA LYS A 287 17.21 4.92 34.12
C LYS A 287 17.42 3.77 35.12
N TYR A 288 16.86 2.58 34.85
CA TYR A 288 16.94 1.42 35.76
C TYR A 288 18.01 0.41 35.35
N CYS A 289 18.16 0.11 34.05
CA CYS A 289 19.15 -0.87 33.55
C CYS A 289 20.31 -0.26 32.75
N ASN A 290 20.25 1.04 32.44
CA ASN A 290 21.23 1.80 31.65
C ASN A 290 21.43 1.32 30.19
N GLU A 291 20.52 0.50 29.66
CA GLU A 291 20.49 0.08 28.26
C GLU A 291 19.87 1.16 27.36
N GLN A 292 20.29 1.20 26.10
CA GLN A 292 19.93 2.24 25.12
C GLN A 292 18.76 1.77 24.24
N TYR A 293 17.68 2.55 24.22
CA TYR A 293 16.46 2.29 23.47
C TYR A 293 16.10 3.47 22.56
N MET A 294 15.37 3.21 21.48
CA MET A 294 14.72 4.28 20.72
C MET A 294 13.74 5.02 21.64
N LEU A 295 13.67 6.35 21.57
CA LEU A 295 12.89 7.15 22.52
C LEU A 295 11.42 6.72 22.63
N TYR A 296 10.78 6.28 21.54
CA TYR A 296 9.38 5.82 21.58
C TYR A 296 9.20 4.46 22.29
N MET A 297 10.26 3.64 22.38
CA MET A 297 10.27 2.37 23.13
C MET A 297 10.75 2.56 24.58
N LEU A 298 11.45 3.67 24.87
CA LEU A 298 12.06 3.91 26.17
C LEU A 298 11.01 4.02 27.28
N SER A 299 9.93 4.76 27.05
CA SER A 299 8.83 4.90 28.04
C SER A 299 8.15 3.56 28.34
N PHE A 300 7.94 2.75 27.32
CA PHE A 300 7.39 1.40 27.47
C PHE A 300 8.33 0.53 28.31
N HIS A 301 9.61 0.44 27.93
CA HIS A 301 10.60 -0.34 28.65
C HIS A 301 10.76 0.11 30.12
N GLU A 302 10.84 1.41 30.39
CA GLU A 302 10.97 1.94 31.76
C GLU A 302 9.79 1.55 32.66
N THR A 303 8.59 1.39 32.09
CA THR A 303 7.40 0.95 32.82
C THR A 303 7.55 -0.49 33.34
N TYR A 304 8.19 -1.38 32.58
CA TYR A 304 8.45 -2.76 33.00
C TYR A 304 9.73 -2.91 33.82
N CYS A 305 10.77 -2.13 33.50
CA CYS A 305 12.05 -2.17 34.18
C CYS A 305 11.97 -1.60 35.62
N SER A 306 11.00 -0.73 35.88
CA SER A 306 10.75 -0.14 37.21
C SER A 306 10.11 -1.09 38.23
N LYS A 307 9.59 -2.26 37.82
CA LYS A 307 8.86 -3.15 38.73
C LYS A 307 9.84 -3.96 39.59
N PRO A 308 9.83 -3.81 40.92
CA PRO A 308 10.67 -4.61 41.80
C PRO A 308 10.20 -6.07 41.75
N GLY A 309 11.06 -6.96 41.23
CA GLY A 309 10.81 -8.41 41.21
C GLY A 309 11.06 -9.11 39.87
N THR A 310 11.31 -8.40 38.77
CA THR A 310 11.64 -9.01 37.46
C THR A 310 13.14 -9.11 37.17
N ASN A 311 13.99 -8.53 38.03
CA ASN A 311 15.45 -8.73 37.94
C ASN A 311 15.86 -10.01 38.69
N LEU A 312 15.72 -11.15 38.01
CA LEU A 312 16.45 -12.36 38.37
C LEU A 312 17.96 -12.11 38.12
N ASP A 313 18.72 -12.08 39.21
CA ASP A 313 20.18 -12.29 39.30
C ASP A 313 21.08 -11.58 38.27
N ALA A 314 21.19 -10.25 38.38
CA ALA A 314 22.31 -9.49 37.83
C ALA A 314 23.34 -9.13 38.91
N LYS A 315 23.86 -10.13 39.64
CA LYS A 315 25.17 -10.06 40.29
C LYS A 315 26.14 -10.96 39.54
N GLN A 316 26.61 -10.51 38.38
CA GLN A 316 27.82 -11.06 37.76
C GLN A 316 28.83 -9.95 37.48
N ASP A 317 30.00 -10.20 38.07
CA ASP A 317 31.34 -9.68 37.86
C ASP A 317 31.56 -8.58 36.79
N PRO A 318 32.02 -7.37 37.17
CA PRO A 318 32.30 -6.28 36.23
C PRO A 318 33.36 -6.62 35.16
N ASP A 319 34.25 -7.60 35.39
CA ASP A 319 35.31 -7.94 34.42
C ASP A 319 34.79 -8.73 33.20
N ARG A 320 33.64 -9.39 33.30
CA ARG A 320 33.04 -10.11 32.16
C ARG A 320 32.39 -9.16 31.14
N ARG A 321 32.03 -7.94 31.54
CA ARG A 321 31.42 -6.91 30.66
C ARG A 321 32.43 -6.26 29.71
N GLN A 322 33.72 -6.20 30.05
CA GLN A 322 34.74 -5.63 29.15
C GLN A 322 35.11 -6.55 27.98
N GLN A 323 34.89 -7.87 28.10
CA GLN A 323 35.14 -8.80 26.99
C GLN A 323 33.97 -8.87 25.99
N GLN A 324 32.72 -8.72 26.43
CA GLN A 324 31.56 -8.72 25.52
C GLN A 324 31.37 -7.40 24.77
N SER A 325 31.73 -6.27 25.38
CA SER A 325 31.64 -4.94 24.74
C SER A 325 32.72 -4.69 23.66
N ARG A 326 33.80 -5.48 23.63
CA ARG A 326 34.76 -5.50 22.51
C ARG A 326 34.30 -6.32 21.29
N SER A 327 33.24 -7.11 21.42
CA SER A 327 32.71 -7.95 20.33
C SER A 327 31.80 -7.19 19.36
N ILE A 328 31.15 -6.11 19.82
CA ILE A 328 30.06 -5.44 19.06
C ILE A 328 30.59 -4.36 18.08
N TYR A 329 31.89 -4.01 18.14
CA TYR A 329 32.50 -2.95 17.31
C TYR A 329 33.35 -3.45 16.13
N ASN A 330 33.11 -4.66 15.60
CA ASN A 330 33.84 -5.21 14.45
C ASN A 330 32.95 -5.69 13.28
N ASN A 331 31.83 -5.01 13.00
CA ASN A 331 30.86 -5.40 11.96
C ASN A 331 31.23 -5.05 10.50
N ASN A 332 32.51 -4.81 10.19
CA ASN A 332 32.97 -4.55 8.81
C ASN A 332 33.78 -5.71 8.19
N ARG A 333 33.58 -6.95 8.65
CA ARG A 333 34.17 -8.10 7.96
C ARG A 333 33.21 -8.66 6.91
N PHE A 334 33.67 -8.59 5.66
CA PHE A 334 33.02 -9.23 4.52
C PHE A 334 33.85 -10.43 4.07
N GLY A 335 33.20 -11.56 3.82
CA GLY A 335 33.80 -12.70 3.12
C GLY A 335 33.33 -12.77 1.67
N ARG A 336 34.01 -13.59 0.87
CA ARG A 336 33.56 -13.94 -0.50
C ARG A 336 33.12 -15.39 -0.51
N CYS A 337 31.95 -15.67 -1.07
CA CYS A 337 31.43 -17.03 -1.20
C CYS A 337 32.35 -17.88 -2.09
N LYS A 338 32.79 -19.04 -1.61
CA LYS A 338 33.72 -19.91 -2.35
C LYS A 338 33.18 -20.45 -3.69
N TYR A 339 31.86 -20.44 -3.89
CA TYR A 339 31.23 -21.00 -5.10
C TYR A 339 30.96 -19.95 -6.19
N CYS A 340 30.54 -18.73 -5.81
CA CYS A 340 30.14 -17.69 -6.77
C CYS A 340 30.97 -16.41 -6.67
N ASN A 341 31.90 -16.34 -5.70
CA ASN A 341 32.78 -15.22 -5.42
C ASN A 341 32.06 -13.91 -5.00
N ALA A 342 30.77 -14.00 -4.65
CA ALA A 342 29.98 -12.86 -4.20
C ALA A 342 30.42 -12.39 -2.80
N LYS A 343 30.58 -11.08 -2.62
CA LYS A 343 30.92 -10.46 -1.33
C LYS A 343 29.66 -10.40 -0.44
N ARG A 344 29.76 -10.92 0.78
CA ARG A 344 28.68 -10.97 1.79
C ARG A 344 29.25 -10.64 3.17
N SER A 345 28.40 -10.12 4.07
CA SER A 345 28.77 -10.03 5.49
C SER A 345 29.05 -11.44 6.02
N ILE A 346 29.97 -11.57 6.99
CA ILE A 346 30.34 -12.88 7.54
C ILE A 346 29.11 -13.64 8.06
N ASP A 347 28.17 -12.96 8.71
CA ASP A 347 26.96 -13.57 9.28
C ASP A 347 26.02 -14.18 8.21
N LEU A 348 26.07 -13.66 6.99
CA LEU A 348 25.27 -14.16 5.85
C LEU A 348 26.07 -15.09 4.93
N LEU A 349 27.40 -15.19 5.12
CA LEU A 349 28.28 -15.94 4.23
C LEU A 349 27.95 -17.43 4.26
N ALA A 350 27.76 -18.01 5.45
CA ALA A 350 27.44 -19.43 5.61
C ALA A 350 26.10 -19.80 4.95
N THR A 351 25.05 -19.01 5.19
CA THR A 351 23.73 -19.22 4.58
C THR A 351 23.79 -19.09 3.06
N HIS A 352 24.56 -18.11 2.54
CA HIS A 352 24.73 -17.93 1.11
C HIS A 352 25.55 -19.07 0.47
N GLU A 353 26.60 -19.56 1.14
CA GLU A 353 27.36 -20.72 0.66
C GLU A 353 26.51 -21.98 0.59
N ASN A 354 25.65 -22.24 1.58
CA ASN A 354 24.71 -23.36 1.56
C ASN A 354 23.73 -23.29 0.38
N LEU A 355 23.24 -22.08 0.06
CA LEU A 355 22.39 -21.87 -1.11
C LEU A 355 23.14 -22.08 -2.42
N CYS A 356 24.39 -21.60 -2.52
CA CYS A 356 25.22 -21.80 -3.71
C CYS A 356 25.70 -23.25 -3.90
N GLN A 357 25.75 -24.05 -2.84
CA GLN A 357 26.10 -25.47 -2.91
C GLN A 357 24.95 -26.33 -3.49
N ASN A 358 23.70 -25.82 -3.50
CA ASN A 358 22.56 -26.52 -4.04
C ASN A 358 22.62 -26.57 -5.59
N PRO A 359 22.73 -27.74 -6.22
CA PRO A 359 22.91 -27.88 -7.68
C PRO A 359 21.75 -27.33 -8.50
N TYR A 360 20.53 -27.27 -7.95
CA TYR A 360 19.36 -26.72 -8.63
C TYR A 360 19.43 -25.19 -8.81
N ILE A 361 20.17 -24.48 -7.95
CA ILE A 361 20.34 -23.02 -8.03
C ILE A 361 21.46 -22.66 -9.02
N ASN A 362 22.47 -23.51 -9.16
CA ASN A 362 23.60 -23.28 -10.07
C ASN A 362 23.23 -23.30 -11.57
N PHE A 363 22.13 -23.95 -11.96
CA PHE A 363 21.72 -24.01 -13.36
C PHE A 363 21.25 -22.65 -13.91
N ARG A 364 20.61 -21.81 -13.07
CA ARG A 364 20.19 -20.46 -13.48
C ARG A 364 21.34 -19.48 -13.60
N VAL A 365 22.31 -19.53 -12.69
CA VAL A 365 23.43 -18.56 -12.67
C VAL A 365 24.41 -18.77 -13.83
N LYS A 366 24.49 -19.98 -14.39
CA LYS A 366 25.34 -20.26 -15.57
C LYS A 366 24.73 -19.81 -16.90
N GLN A 367 23.39 -19.76 -17.03
CA GLN A 367 22.76 -19.32 -18.28
C GLN A 367 22.93 -17.81 -18.54
N ASP A 368 23.06 -16.99 -17.49
CA ASP A 368 23.22 -15.54 -17.62
C ASP A 368 24.65 -15.06 -17.97
N ARG A 369 25.60 -15.98 -18.20
CA ARG A 369 27.02 -15.66 -18.44
C ARG A 369 27.59 -16.11 -19.78
N GLU A 370 26.76 -16.52 -20.75
CA GLU A 370 27.27 -16.66 -22.11
C GLU A 370 27.45 -15.27 -22.77
N PRO A 371 28.68 -14.87 -23.13
CA PRO A 371 28.88 -13.66 -23.91
C PRO A 371 28.32 -13.88 -25.32
N LYS A 372 27.37 -13.03 -25.72
CA LYS A 372 26.86 -12.95 -27.10
C LYS A 372 28.04 -12.79 -28.06
N ARG A 373 28.44 -13.86 -28.74
CA ARG A 373 29.39 -13.81 -29.86
C ARG A 373 28.78 -12.96 -30.97
N GLN A 374 29.40 -11.81 -31.24
CA GLN A 374 29.19 -11.01 -32.44
C GLN A 374 29.46 -11.88 -33.67
N GLN A 375 28.42 -12.17 -34.46
CA GLN A 375 28.59 -12.60 -35.84
C GLN A 375 28.87 -11.34 -36.68
N GLN A 376 30.14 -11.12 -37.02
CA GLN A 376 30.51 -10.24 -38.13
C GLN A 376 30.41 -11.05 -39.42
N SER A 377 29.40 -10.75 -40.24
CA SER A 377 29.32 -11.17 -41.63
C SER A 377 30.35 -10.38 -42.45
N LYS A 378 31.41 -11.06 -42.89
CA LYS A 378 32.32 -10.57 -43.93
C LYS A 378 31.62 -10.68 -45.29
N PHE A 379 31.34 -9.55 -45.92
CA PHE A 379 31.17 -9.47 -47.37
C PHE A 379 32.55 -9.52 -48.02
N ILE A 380 32.78 -10.53 -48.87
CA ILE A 380 33.88 -10.56 -49.82
C ILE A 380 33.27 -10.26 -51.20
N ARG A 381 33.91 -9.33 -51.92
CA ARG A 381 33.61 -8.93 -53.29
C ARG A 381 33.97 -10.01 -54.29
#